data_AF-A0A9E2H588-F1
#
_entry.id   AF-A0A9E2H588-F1
#
_cell.length_a   1.000
_cell.length_b   1.000
_cell.length_c   1.000
_cell.angle_alpha   90.00
_cell.angle_beta   90.00
_cell.angle_gamma   90.00
#
_symmetry.space_group_name_H-M   'P 1'
#
loop_
_entity.id
_entity.type
_entity.pdbx_description
1 polymer ?
#
loop_
_entity_poly.entity_id
_entity_poly.type
_entity_poly.pdbx_seq_one_letter_code
_entity_poly.pdbx_strand_id
1 'polypeptide(L)'
;MSKRFEEFNLFREKMNDRILSVDNRVIKRFFGVDTLTYEPEKLDAKTKEMLGLVASMVLRCDDCVAYHIMQCKEEGVTDEEMNEK
;
A
#
# COMPACT_ATOMS: atom_id res chain seq x y z
N MET A 1 -19.03 -5.13 2.77
CA MET A 1 -17.59 -4.79 2.71
C MET A 1 -16.88 -5.40 1.51
N SER A 2 -17.16 -6.66 1.12
CA SER A 2 -16.54 -7.34 -0.05
C SER A 2 -16.53 -6.51 -1.34
N LYS A 3 -17.68 -5.97 -1.75
CA LYS A 3 -17.83 -5.27 -3.03
C LYS A 3 -16.91 -4.03 -3.17
N ARG A 4 -16.81 -3.20 -2.12
CA ARG A 4 -15.95 -1.99 -2.15
C ARG A 4 -14.47 -2.35 -2.24
N PHE A 5 -14.06 -3.41 -1.55
CA PHE A 5 -12.70 -3.93 -1.59
C PHE A 5 -12.36 -4.51 -2.97
N GLU A 6 -13.27 -5.29 -3.55
CA GLU A 6 -13.12 -5.83 -4.91
C GLU A 6 -13.03 -4.70 -5.95
N GLU A 7 -13.91 -3.70 -5.86
CA GLU A 7 -13.90 -2.52 -6.75
C GLU A 7 -12.57 -1.74 -6.63
N PHE A 8 -12.06 -1.55 -5.42
CA PHE A 8 -10.76 -0.91 -5.19
C PHE A 8 -9.62 -1.67 -5.87
N ASN A 9 -9.53 -2.98 -5.64
CA ASN A 9 -8.45 -3.80 -6.20
C ASN A 9 -8.51 -3.87 -7.73
N LEU A 10 -9.70 -4.07 -8.30
CA LEU A 10 -9.91 -4.07 -9.75
C LEU A 10 -9.53 -2.72 -10.37
N PHE A 11 -9.88 -1.62 -9.72
CA PHE A 11 -9.51 -0.29 -10.19
C PHE A 11 -7.99 -0.08 -10.13
N ARG A 12 -7.34 -0.46 -9.03
CA ARG A 12 -5.89 -0.34 -8.84
C ARG A 12 -5.11 -1.15 -9.87
N GLU A 13 -5.49 -2.41 -10.08
CA GLU A 13 -4.87 -3.29 -11.08
C GLU A 13 -4.97 -2.68 -12.49
N LYS A 14 -6.19 -2.29 -12.89
CA LYS A 14 -6.43 -1.64 -14.19
C LYS A 14 -5.61 -0.37 -14.37
N MET A 15 -5.45 0.45 -13.32
CA MET A 15 -4.67 1.68 -13.39
C MET A 15 -3.17 1.42 -13.40
N ASN A 16 -2.69 0.45 -12.64
CA ASN A 16 -1.29 0.04 -12.68
C ASN A 16 -0.90 -0.47 -14.07
N ASP A 17 -1.73 -1.32 -14.70
CA ASP A 17 -1.51 -1.79 -16.06
C ASP A 17 -1.44 -0.63 -17.06
N ARG A 18 -2.38 0.33 -16.95
CA ARG A 18 -2.39 1.53 -17.79
C ARG A 18 -1.15 2.40 -17.57
N ILE A 19 -0.72 2.59 -16.32
CA ILE A 19 0.43 3.45 -15.99
C ILE A 19 1.73 2.80 -16.44
N LEU A 20 1.91 1.49 -16.19
CA LEU A 20 3.13 0.76 -16.48
C LEU A 20 3.28 0.41 -17.97
N SER A 21 2.18 0.33 -18.72
CA SER A 21 2.20 0.20 -20.19
C SER A 21 2.70 1.47 -20.89
N VAL A 22 2.68 2.63 -20.24
CA VAL A 22 3.33 3.83 -20.75
C VAL A 22 4.84 3.64 -20.68
N ASP A 23 5.54 3.77 -21.81
CA ASP A 23 7.01 3.66 -21.83
C ASP A 23 7.67 4.93 -21.27
N ASN A 24 7.56 5.11 -19.95
CA ASN A 24 8.16 6.21 -19.23
C ASN A 24 9.10 5.67 -18.13
N ARG A 25 10.40 5.89 -18.33
CA ARG A 25 11.45 5.43 -17.41
C ARG A 25 11.34 6.04 -16.01
N VAL A 26 10.85 7.28 -15.89
CA VAL A 26 10.69 7.96 -14.59
C VAL A 26 9.59 7.30 -13.79
N ILE A 27 8.44 7.04 -14.42
CA ILE A 27 7.31 6.33 -13.80
C ILE A 27 7.74 4.93 -13.33
N LYS A 28 8.39 4.15 -14.21
CA LYS A 28 8.87 2.80 -13.87
C LYS A 28 9.83 2.80 -12.66
N ARG A 29 10.72 3.79 -12.58
CA ARG A 29 11.64 3.95 -11.44
C ARG A 29 10.92 4.32 -10.16
N PHE A 30 9.94 5.22 -10.24
CA PHE A 30 9.15 5.62 -9.07
C PHE A 30 8.41 4.42 -8.48
N PHE A 31 7.70 3.64 -9.31
CA PHE A 31 7.02 2.41 -8.89
C PHE A 31 7.98 1.36 -8.32
N GLY A 32 9.18 1.26 -8.90
CA GLY A 32 10.23 0.39 -8.37
C GLY A 32 10.67 0.82 -6.96
N VAL A 33 10.92 2.11 -6.73
CA VAL A 33 11.28 2.62 -5.40
C VAL A 33 10.15 2.41 -4.41
N ASP A 34 8.90 2.68 -4.80
CA ASP A 34 7.72 2.46 -3.98
C ASP A 34 7.63 0.99 -3.52
N THR A 35 7.75 0.04 -4.45
CA THR A 35 7.73 -1.40 -4.14
C THR A 35 8.88 -1.80 -3.21
N LEU A 36 10.11 -1.39 -3.53
CA LEU A 36 11.31 -1.74 -2.74
C LEU A 36 11.29 -1.14 -1.33
N THR A 37 10.57 -0.04 -1.12
CA THR A 37 10.50 0.62 0.20
C THR A 37 9.89 -0.30 1.25
N TYR A 38 8.91 -1.12 0.87
CA TYR A 38 8.17 -2.01 1.77
C TYR A 38 8.75 -3.42 1.89
N GLU A 39 9.73 -3.80 1.04
CA GLU A 39 10.42 -5.09 1.17
C GLU A 39 11.14 -5.22 2.53
N PRO A 40 11.08 -6.37 3.22
CA PRO A 40 11.69 -6.52 4.53
C PRO A 40 13.22 -6.44 4.48
N GLU A 41 13.81 -5.72 5.43
CA GLU A 41 15.27 -5.66 5.60
C GLU A 41 15.64 -5.50 7.08
N LYS A 42 16.09 -4.31 7.52
CA LYS A 42 16.35 -4.01 8.94
C LYS A 42 15.05 -3.87 9.75
N LEU A 43 13.99 -3.43 9.09
CA LEU A 43 12.62 -3.47 9.58
C LEU A 43 11.87 -4.55 8.80
N ASP A 44 10.99 -5.28 9.47
CA ASP A 44 10.10 -6.23 8.83
C ASP A 44 9.02 -5.51 8.01
N ALA A 45 8.37 -6.26 7.11
CA ALA A 45 7.33 -5.72 6.24
C ALA A 45 6.15 -5.20 7.06
N LYS A 46 5.73 -5.93 8.11
CA LYS A 46 4.73 -5.51 9.08
C LYS A 46 4.96 -4.09 9.61
N THR A 47 6.15 -3.77 10.10
CA THR A 47 6.50 -2.44 10.59
C THR A 47 6.47 -1.40 9.48
N LYS A 48 7.01 -1.74 8.30
CA LYS A 48 7.04 -0.83 7.16
C LYS A 48 5.64 -0.48 6.65
N GLU A 49 4.72 -1.44 6.61
CA GLU A 49 3.32 -1.22 6.22
C GLU A 49 2.59 -0.34 7.24
N MET A 50 2.82 -0.51 8.54
CA MET A 50 2.29 0.39 9.57
C MET A 50 2.82 1.83 9.40
N LEU A 51 4.10 2.00 9.04
CA LEU A 51 4.66 3.33 8.72
C LEU A 51 4.01 3.93 7.46
N GLY A 52 3.76 3.11 6.44
CA GLY A 52 3.01 3.51 5.23
C GLY A 52 1.58 3.96 5.56
N LEU A 53 0.90 3.24 6.45
CA LEU A 53 -0.43 3.61 6.94
C LEU A 53 -0.42 4.96 7.65
N VAL A 54 0.51 5.16 8.60
CA VAL A 54 0.65 6.43 9.33
C VAL A 54 0.91 7.59 8.36
N ALA A 55 1.85 7.43 7.42
CA ALA A 55 2.14 8.46 6.41
C ALA A 55 0.91 8.77 5.54
N SER A 56 0.17 7.75 5.13
CA SER A 56 -1.05 7.88 4.32
C SER A 56 -2.17 8.62 5.02
N MET A 57 -2.34 8.39 6.33
CA MET A 57 -3.32 9.11 7.16
C MET A 57 -2.95 10.58 7.32
N VAL A 58 -1.66 10.89 7.54
CA VAL A 58 -1.17 12.28 7.63
C VAL A 58 -1.35 13.02 6.30
N LEU A 59 -1.11 12.34 5.17
CA LEU A 59 -1.31 12.90 3.83
C LEU A 59 -2.78 12.94 3.40
N ARG A 60 -3.68 12.29 4.13
CA ARG A 60 -5.12 12.15 3.82
C ARG A 60 -5.37 11.55 2.43
N CYS A 61 -4.64 10.48 2.11
CA CYS A 61 -4.83 9.72 0.87
C CYS A 61 -5.69 8.49 1.15
N ASP A 62 -6.99 8.54 0.83
CA ASP A 62 -7.92 7.44 1.12
C ASP A 62 -7.53 6.10 0.45
N ASP A 63 -7.06 6.15 -0.81
CA ASP A 63 -6.63 4.95 -1.54
C ASP A 63 -5.33 4.36 -0.93
N CYS A 64 -4.42 5.21 -0.47
CA CYS A 64 -3.20 4.79 0.21
C CYS A 64 -3.51 4.18 1.60
N VAL A 65 -4.45 4.79 2.34
CA VAL A 65 -4.94 4.26 3.61
C VAL A 65 -5.59 2.89 3.40
N ALA A 66 -6.46 2.75 2.38
CA ALA A 66 -7.06 1.47 2.04
C ALA A 66 -5.98 0.43 1.69
N TYR A 67 -5.01 0.80 0.85
CA TYR A 67 -3.88 -0.07 0.49
C TYR A 67 -3.11 -0.58 1.71
N HIS A 68 -2.61 0.32 2.56
CA HIS A 68 -1.80 -0.06 3.70
C HIS A 68 -2.60 -0.79 4.79
N ILE A 69 -3.91 -0.54 4.94
CA ILE A 69 -4.75 -1.38 5.83
C ILE A 69 -4.80 -2.84 5.33
N MET A 70 -4.90 -3.05 4.01
CA MET A 70 -4.90 -4.40 3.45
C MET A 70 -3.54 -5.08 3.65
N GLN A 71 -2.44 -4.38 3.35
CA GLN A 71 -1.10 -4.93 3.54
C GLN A 71 -0.79 -5.21 5.02
N CYS A 72 -1.14 -4.30 5.94
CA CYS A 72 -1.04 -4.54 7.38
C CYS A 72 -1.77 -5.83 7.80
N LYS A 73 -2.97 -6.07 7.26
CA LYS A 73 -3.72 -7.30 7.54
C LYS A 73 -3.03 -8.55 6.98
N GLU A 74 -2.48 -8.47 5.77
CA GLU A 74 -1.74 -9.57 5.13
C GLU A 74 -0.45 -9.91 5.90
N GLU A 75 0.25 -8.89 6.42
CA GLU A 75 1.44 -9.02 7.27
C GLU A 75 1.13 -9.35 8.74
N GLY A 76 -0.15 -9.58 9.08
CA GLY A 76 -0.55 -10.04 10.41
C GLY A 76 -0.53 -8.98 11.51
N VAL A 77 -0.72 -7.70 11.17
CA VAL A 77 -1.05 -6.66 12.16
C VAL A 77 -2.37 -7.02 12.83
N THR A 78 -2.33 -7.10 14.16
CA THR A 78 -3.48 -7.43 14.99
C THR A 78 -4.37 -6.22 15.22
N ASP A 79 -5.64 -6.45 15.59
CA ASP A 79 -6.53 -5.36 16.00
C ASP A 79 -6.01 -4.61 17.23
N GLU A 80 -5.25 -5.27 18.12
CA GLU A 80 -4.63 -4.61 19.27
C GLU A 80 -3.55 -3.62 18.83
N GLU A 81 -2.65 -4.03 17.92
CA GLU A 81 -1.62 -3.16 17.36
C GLU A 81 -2.22 -2.02 16.51
N MET A 82 -3.29 -2.29 15.76
CA MET A 82 -3.97 -1.28 14.93
C MET A 82 -4.67 -0.21 15.79
N ASN A 83 -5.14 -0.59 16.98
CA ASN A 83 -5.83 0.30 17.91
C ASN A 83 -4.94 0.64 19.14
N GLU A 84 -3.62 0.66 18.95
CA GLU A 84 -2.64 1.00 19.98
C GLU A 84 -2.98 2.36 20.62
N LYS A 85 -2.86 2.45 21.95
CA LYS A 85 -3.37 3.56 22.76
C LYS A 85 -2.40 4.74 22.87
#